data_AF-A0A929ASD9-F1
#
_entry.id   AF-A0A929ASD9-F1
#
_cell.length_a   1.000
_cell.length_b   1.000
_cell.length_c   1.000
_cell.angle_alpha   90.00
_cell.angle_beta   90.00
_cell.angle_gamma   90.00
#
_symmetry.space_group_name_H-M   'P 1'
#
loop_
_entity.id
_entity.type
_entity.pdbx_description
1 polymer ?
#
loop_
_entity_poly.entity_id
_entity_poly.type
_entity_poly.pdbx_seq_one_letter_code
_entity_poly.pdbx_strand_id
1 'polypeptide(L)'
;MKAITLLGSTGSIGTQTLDILTQYPHQFRLVGLAARRNVEVLAAQIRQFRPEIVAICDETKLPDLKEAIADLDPQPILVAGEAGVVEVARYGDAEAVVTGIVGCAGLLPTIAAIEAGKDIALANKETLIAGGPVVNPLIEKHGVKLLPADSEHSAIFQCLQGVPEGGLRRIILTASGGAFRDLPVEKLAQVKVADALKHPNWSMGQKITVDSATLMNKGLEVIEAHFLFGMNYDNIDIVIHPQSIIHSLIELQDTSVLAQLGWPDMRLPLLYALSWPNRIYTDWEPLDLVKAGNLTFKEPDHHKYPCMQLAYAAGRAGGSMPAVLNAANEQAVALFLEEKIQYLDIARCIEYVCDRHQADNCANPSLDDILAADKWARQEVLAVSKLLGQNNRFISSTSTEKTKAKDLHNQGVDKADKKDYKGALDKFTQALDINPNNADSYVSRGVVHLKLGNVQKAVVDYNQAISIDPNNSKAYYNRGNARRRLGDNRGAIADYNQALQIAPNYSAVYHNRGRTYADLGDTQKAVADLDLAANLFLEQGDIENYKNSINSLDYFRKYTMP
;
A
#
# COMPACT_ATOMS: atom_id res chain seq x y z
N MET A 1 -8.50 -23.84 28.77
CA MET A 1 -9.33 -23.71 27.56
C MET A 1 -9.54 -22.22 27.36
N LYS A 2 -9.08 -21.67 26.23
CA LYS A 2 -9.17 -20.24 25.94
C LYS A 2 -10.60 -19.88 25.55
N ALA A 3 -11.19 -18.91 26.25
CA ALA A 3 -12.55 -18.44 25.97
C ALA A 3 -12.54 -17.42 24.81
N ILE A 4 -13.39 -17.60 23.79
CA ILE A 4 -13.41 -16.73 22.60
C ILE A 4 -14.81 -16.26 22.23
N THR A 5 -14.90 -15.05 21.67
CA THR A 5 -16.08 -14.55 20.97
C THR A 5 -15.79 -14.48 19.47
N LEU A 6 -16.77 -14.83 18.64
CA LEU A 6 -16.64 -14.81 17.18
C LEU A 6 -17.66 -13.87 16.55
N LEU A 7 -17.16 -12.82 15.89
CA LEU A 7 -17.95 -11.87 15.13
C LEU A 7 -17.94 -12.26 13.65
N GLY A 8 -19.10 -12.30 12.99
CA GLY A 8 -19.21 -12.75 11.59
C GLY A 8 -19.19 -14.28 11.44
N SER A 9 -19.84 -15.00 12.37
CA SER A 9 -19.73 -16.46 12.51
C SER A 9 -20.20 -17.27 11.31
N THR A 10 -21.14 -16.73 10.52
CA THR A 10 -21.72 -17.41 9.34
C THR A 10 -20.92 -17.14 8.05
N GLY A 11 -19.85 -16.35 8.12
CA GLY A 11 -18.96 -16.09 6.98
C GLY A 11 -17.81 -17.09 6.89
N SER A 12 -16.97 -16.99 5.85
CA SER A 12 -15.86 -17.92 5.61
C SER A 12 -14.86 -18.01 6.77
N ILE A 13 -14.47 -16.87 7.36
CA ILE A 13 -13.60 -16.86 8.55
C ILE A 13 -14.31 -17.50 9.76
N GLY A 14 -15.59 -17.19 9.95
CA GLY A 14 -16.37 -17.71 11.06
C GLY A 14 -16.55 -19.22 11.03
N THR A 15 -16.92 -19.78 9.87
CA THR A 15 -17.09 -21.23 9.73
C THR A 15 -15.78 -21.98 9.89
N GLN A 16 -14.67 -21.44 9.38
CA GLN A 16 -13.34 -22.03 9.56
C GLN A 16 -12.83 -21.94 11.00
N THR A 17 -13.16 -20.84 11.70
CA THR A 17 -12.88 -20.72 13.14
C THR A 17 -13.65 -21.77 13.93
N LEU A 18 -14.92 -22.00 13.60
CA LEU A 18 -15.74 -23.02 14.25
C LEU A 18 -15.30 -24.45 13.90
N ASP A 19 -14.74 -24.68 12.70
CA ASP A 19 -14.08 -25.95 12.35
C ASP A 19 -12.89 -26.23 13.29
N ILE A 20 -12.03 -25.23 13.53
CA ILE A 20 -10.93 -25.34 14.52
C ILE A 20 -11.47 -25.69 15.91
N LEU A 21 -12.52 -24.99 16.38
CA LEU A 21 -13.11 -25.26 17.68
C LEU A 21 -13.71 -26.66 17.79
N THR A 22 -14.27 -27.18 16.70
CA THR A 22 -14.79 -28.55 16.63
C THR A 22 -13.69 -29.59 16.75
N GLN A 23 -12.53 -29.34 16.13
CA GLN A 23 -11.38 -30.24 16.16
C GLN A 23 -10.60 -30.18 17.48
N TYR A 24 -10.59 -29.02 18.15
CA TYR A 24 -9.84 -28.80 19.40
C TYR A 24 -10.73 -28.32 20.56
N PRO A 25 -11.78 -29.08 20.94
CA PRO A 25 -12.78 -28.63 21.93
C PRO A 25 -12.21 -28.52 23.35
N HIS A 26 -11.07 -29.16 23.64
CA HIS A 26 -10.38 -29.04 24.92
C HIS A 26 -9.52 -27.75 25.02
N GLN A 27 -9.22 -27.13 23.87
CA GLN A 27 -8.38 -25.95 23.79
C GLN A 27 -9.19 -24.65 23.79
N PHE A 28 -10.39 -24.66 23.20
CA PHE A 28 -11.19 -23.45 22.98
C PHE A 28 -12.64 -23.59 23.46
N ARG A 29 -13.20 -22.52 24.03
CA ARG A 29 -14.60 -22.39 24.41
C ARG A 29 -15.22 -21.21 23.68
N LEU A 30 -16.43 -21.36 23.14
CA LEU A 30 -17.15 -20.26 22.51
C LEU A 30 -18.06 -19.55 23.53
N VAL A 31 -17.87 -18.26 23.72
CA VAL A 31 -18.64 -17.41 24.65
C VAL A 31 -19.79 -16.71 23.92
N GLY A 32 -19.49 -16.09 22.78
CA GLY A 32 -20.47 -15.30 22.03
C GLY A 32 -20.35 -15.43 20.52
N LEU A 33 -21.48 -15.27 19.83
CA LEU A 33 -21.57 -15.27 18.37
C LEU A 33 -22.26 -14.00 17.85
N ALA A 34 -21.77 -13.46 16.75
CA ALA A 34 -22.52 -12.46 15.98
C ALA A 34 -22.58 -12.83 14.50
N ALA A 35 -23.74 -12.65 13.88
CA ALA A 35 -23.91 -12.79 12.43
C ALA A 35 -24.83 -11.70 11.87
N ARG A 36 -24.79 -11.49 10.55
CA ARG A 36 -25.60 -10.45 9.92
C ARG A 36 -27.07 -10.85 9.83
N ARG A 37 -27.39 -11.89 9.04
CA ARG A 37 -28.77 -12.24 8.66
C ARG A 37 -29.05 -13.72 8.40
N ASN A 38 -28.01 -14.58 8.37
CA ASN A 38 -28.17 -15.99 8.01
C ASN A 38 -28.64 -16.80 9.24
N VAL A 39 -29.96 -16.82 9.45
CA VAL A 39 -30.61 -17.46 10.61
C VAL A 39 -30.35 -18.95 10.66
N GLU A 40 -30.44 -19.65 9.53
CA GLU A 40 -30.27 -21.11 9.46
C GLU A 40 -28.89 -21.54 9.97
N VAL A 41 -27.83 -20.96 9.39
CA VAL A 41 -26.45 -21.28 9.81
C VAL A 41 -26.21 -20.84 11.24
N LEU A 42 -26.68 -19.65 11.64
CA LEU A 42 -26.50 -19.16 13.00
C LEU A 42 -27.19 -20.09 14.02
N ALA A 43 -28.42 -20.51 13.78
CA ALA A 43 -29.15 -21.43 14.66
C ALA A 43 -28.42 -22.78 14.80
N ALA A 44 -27.89 -23.33 13.70
CA ALA A 44 -27.07 -24.54 13.74
C ALA A 44 -25.81 -24.36 14.62
N GLN A 45 -25.13 -23.22 14.49
CA GLN A 45 -23.96 -22.89 15.31
C GLN A 45 -24.32 -22.75 16.79
N ILE A 46 -25.44 -22.11 17.12
CA ILE A 46 -25.94 -21.99 18.51
C ILE A 46 -26.16 -23.38 19.12
N ARG A 47 -26.80 -24.29 18.37
CA ARG A 47 -27.09 -25.66 18.84
C ARG A 47 -25.82 -26.43 19.15
N GLN A 48 -24.82 -26.32 18.27
CA GLN A 48 -23.56 -27.05 18.39
C GLN A 48 -22.70 -26.52 19.54
N PHE A 49 -22.53 -25.19 19.63
CA PHE A 49 -21.53 -24.60 20.51
C PHE A 49 -22.10 -24.03 21.81
N ARG A 50 -23.43 -23.90 21.93
CA ARG A 50 -24.12 -23.39 23.13
C ARG A 50 -23.49 -22.10 23.70
N PRO A 51 -23.30 -21.04 22.89
CA PRO A 51 -22.76 -19.77 23.38
C PRO A 51 -23.69 -19.14 24.41
N GLU A 52 -23.16 -18.24 25.23
CA GLU A 52 -23.90 -17.53 26.28
C GLU A 52 -24.68 -16.35 25.72
N ILE A 53 -24.14 -15.67 24.70
CA ILE A 53 -24.76 -14.50 24.05
C ILE A 53 -24.69 -14.62 22.53
N VAL A 54 -25.73 -14.17 21.83
CA VAL A 54 -25.79 -14.16 20.37
C VAL A 54 -26.40 -12.86 19.85
N ALA A 55 -25.75 -12.28 18.84
CA ALA A 55 -26.26 -11.14 18.08
C ALA A 55 -26.67 -11.54 16.65
N ILE A 56 -27.83 -11.04 16.22
CA ILE A 56 -28.18 -10.95 14.80
C ILE A 56 -28.30 -9.48 14.40
N CYS A 57 -27.43 -9.03 13.49
CA CYS A 57 -27.32 -7.62 13.13
C CYS A 57 -28.57 -7.10 12.42
N ASP A 58 -29.17 -7.90 11.54
CA ASP A 58 -30.44 -7.58 10.90
C ASP A 58 -31.58 -7.82 11.88
N GLU A 59 -32.08 -6.75 12.51
CA GLU A 59 -33.12 -6.81 13.54
C GLU A 59 -34.41 -7.49 13.03
N THR A 60 -34.68 -7.41 11.72
CA THR A 60 -35.84 -8.05 11.10
C THR A 60 -35.81 -9.57 11.19
N LYS A 61 -34.62 -10.15 11.45
CA LYS A 61 -34.39 -11.60 11.55
C LYS A 61 -34.37 -12.14 12.98
N LEU A 62 -34.50 -11.29 13.99
CA LEU A 62 -34.55 -11.73 15.38
C LEU A 62 -35.74 -12.67 15.68
N PRO A 63 -36.99 -12.43 15.17
CA PRO A 63 -38.10 -13.34 15.40
C PRO A 63 -37.84 -14.74 14.83
N ASP A 64 -37.36 -14.81 13.57
CA ASP A 64 -37.00 -16.06 12.89
C ASP A 64 -35.94 -16.85 13.71
N LEU A 65 -34.94 -16.16 14.25
CA LEU A 65 -33.91 -16.79 15.08
C LEU A 65 -34.47 -17.35 16.39
N LYS A 66 -35.34 -16.60 17.07
CA LYS A 66 -35.99 -17.03 18.32
C LYS A 66 -36.80 -18.31 18.10
N GLU A 67 -37.56 -18.36 17.01
CA GLU A 67 -38.31 -19.56 16.63
C GLU A 67 -37.38 -20.73 16.32
N ALA A 68 -36.32 -20.49 15.54
CA ALA A 68 -35.38 -21.53 15.12
C ALA A 68 -34.57 -22.18 16.26
N ILE A 69 -34.55 -21.60 17.47
CA ILE A 69 -33.88 -22.16 18.66
C ILE A 69 -34.82 -22.32 19.86
N ALA A 70 -36.14 -22.22 19.67
CA ALA A 70 -37.11 -22.17 20.75
C ALA A 70 -37.08 -23.39 21.69
N ASP A 71 -36.67 -24.55 21.17
CA ASP A 71 -36.52 -25.82 21.88
C ASP A 71 -35.24 -25.93 22.73
N LEU A 72 -34.30 -24.99 22.62
CA LEU A 72 -33.08 -25.02 23.43
C LEU A 72 -33.33 -24.57 24.86
N ASP A 73 -32.79 -25.32 25.82
CA ASP A 73 -32.68 -24.96 27.23
C ASP A 73 -31.25 -25.26 27.73
N PRO A 74 -30.54 -24.30 28.35
CA PRO A 74 -30.85 -22.86 28.36
C PRO A 74 -30.73 -22.23 26.97
N GLN A 75 -31.50 -21.17 26.72
CA GLN A 75 -31.30 -20.30 25.55
C GLN A 75 -30.17 -19.29 25.81
N PRO A 76 -29.41 -18.88 24.77
CA PRO A 76 -28.48 -17.76 24.88
C PRO A 76 -29.22 -16.45 25.14
N ILE A 77 -28.51 -15.46 25.66
CA ILE A 77 -28.95 -14.06 25.64
C ILE A 77 -28.98 -13.60 24.18
N LEU A 78 -30.17 -13.25 23.68
CA LEU A 78 -30.34 -12.76 22.32
C LEU A 78 -30.36 -11.23 22.28
N VAL A 79 -29.43 -10.65 21.52
CA VAL A 79 -29.37 -9.21 21.21
C VAL A 79 -29.43 -9.01 19.69
N ALA A 80 -29.74 -7.79 19.25
CA ALA A 80 -29.87 -7.48 17.83
C ALA A 80 -29.34 -6.09 17.46
N GLY A 81 -29.21 -5.84 16.16
CA GLY A 81 -28.70 -4.58 15.65
C GLY A 81 -27.20 -4.43 15.83
N GLU A 82 -26.65 -3.32 15.34
CA GLU A 82 -25.22 -3.00 15.48
C GLU A 82 -24.81 -2.91 16.95
N ALA A 83 -25.67 -2.33 17.80
CA ALA A 83 -25.47 -2.26 19.25
C ALA A 83 -25.37 -3.66 19.88
N GLY A 84 -26.16 -4.63 19.41
CA GLY A 84 -26.08 -6.02 19.87
C GLY A 84 -24.75 -6.69 19.48
N VAL A 85 -24.22 -6.41 18.29
CA VAL A 85 -22.90 -6.92 17.86
C VAL A 85 -21.79 -6.36 18.75
N VAL A 86 -21.86 -5.06 19.08
CA VAL A 86 -20.95 -4.40 20.03
C VAL A 86 -21.03 -5.05 21.42
N GLU A 87 -22.24 -5.34 21.90
CA GLU A 87 -22.44 -6.01 23.19
C GLU A 87 -21.79 -7.40 23.22
N VAL A 88 -22.02 -8.21 22.18
CA VAL A 88 -21.40 -9.54 22.06
C VAL A 88 -19.87 -9.46 22.11
N ALA A 89 -19.27 -8.46 21.45
CA ALA A 89 -17.82 -8.30 21.42
C ALA A 89 -17.22 -8.10 22.82
N ARG A 90 -17.87 -7.31 23.68
CA ARG A 90 -17.42 -7.04 25.05
C ARG A 90 -17.91 -8.03 26.12
N TYR A 91 -18.90 -8.86 25.80
CA TYR A 91 -19.59 -9.71 26.78
C TYR A 91 -18.70 -10.79 27.45
N GLY A 92 -18.96 -11.02 28.74
CA GLY A 92 -18.49 -12.21 29.47
C GLY A 92 -16.97 -12.26 29.68
N ASP A 93 -16.48 -13.47 29.89
CA ASP A 93 -15.08 -13.78 30.21
C ASP A 93 -14.23 -14.15 28.98
N ALA A 94 -14.68 -13.80 27.77
CA ALA A 94 -13.93 -14.11 26.55
C ALA A 94 -12.56 -13.41 26.59
N GLU A 95 -11.49 -14.19 26.48
CA GLU A 95 -10.10 -13.71 26.46
C GLU A 95 -9.71 -13.13 25.11
N ALA A 96 -10.34 -13.60 24.02
CA ALA A 96 -10.09 -13.10 22.68
C ALA A 96 -11.36 -12.95 21.83
N VAL A 97 -11.32 -12.03 20.87
CA VAL A 97 -12.37 -11.81 19.88
C VAL A 97 -11.82 -12.03 18.47
N VAL A 98 -12.46 -12.92 17.71
CA VAL A 98 -12.15 -13.14 16.29
C VAL A 98 -13.03 -12.24 15.44
N THR A 99 -12.42 -11.40 14.61
CA THR A 99 -13.11 -10.40 13.78
C THR A 99 -13.35 -10.92 12.36
N GLY A 100 -14.44 -11.64 12.11
CA GLY A 100 -14.86 -12.13 10.79
C GLY A 100 -15.90 -11.26 10.07
N ILE A 101 -16.21 -10.07 10.60
CA ILE A 101 -17.11 -9.10 9.93
C ILE A 101 -16.38 -8.50 8.73
N VAL A 102 -17.08 -8.30 7.61
CA VAL A 102 -16.50 -7.69 6.40
C VAL A 102 -16.65 -6.17 6.45
N GLY A 103 -15.59 -5.45 6.07
CA GLY A 103 -15.60 -4.00 5.93
C GLY A 103 -15.52 -3.22 7.24
N CYS A 104 -15.74 -1.91 7.17
CA CYS A 104 -15.66 -0.99 8.32
C CYS A 104 -16.68 -1.28 9.44
N ALA A 105 -17.71 -2.10 9.17
CA ALA A 105 -18.69 -2.52 10.17
C ALA A 105 -18.07 -3.28 11.37
N GLY A 106 -16.85 -3.81 11.23
CA GLY A 106 -16.10 -4.44 12.31
C GLY A 106 -15.47 -3.46 13.31
N LEU A 107 -15.40 -2.16 13.00
CA LEU A 107 -14.63 -1.18 13.78
C LEU A 107 -15.16 -0.98 15.20
N LEU A 108 -16.45 -0.63 15.33
CA LEU A 108 -17.07 -0.38 16.65
C LEU A 108 -17.06 -1.62 17.56
N PRO A 109 -17.42 -2.83 17.09
CA PRO A 109 -17.27 -4.03 17.90
C PRO A 109 -15.82 -4.32 18.32
N THR A 110 -14.84 -4.05 17.44
CA THR A 110 -13.42 -4.25 17.77
C THR A 110 -12.96 -3.28 18.85
N ILE A 111 -13.34 -2.00 18.77
CA ILE A 111 -13.05 -1.01 19.81
C ILE A 111 -13.65 -1.45 21.14
N ALA A 112 -14.90 -1.91 21.17
CA ALA A 112 -15.55 -2.36 22.40
C ALA A 112 -14.88 -3.61 23.01
N ALA A 113 -14.35 -4.51 22.19
CA ALA A 113 -13.57 -5.66 22.65
C ALA A 113 -12.23 -5.21 23.27
N ILE A 114 -11.54 -4.25 22.66
CA ILE A 114 -10.29 -3.67 23.18
C ILE A 114 -10.54 -2.98 24.52
N GLU A 115 -11.58 -2.16 24.61
CA GLU A 115 -11.94 -1.46 25.85
C GLU A 115 -12.30 -2.42 26.99
N ALA A 116 -12.85 -3.60 26.65
CA ALA A 116 -13.12 -4.68 27.57
C ALA A 116 -11.88 -5.54 27.94
N GLY A 117 -10.70 -5.19 27.42
CA GLY A 117 -9.45 -5.88 27.75
C GLY A 117 -9.24 -7.22 27.03
N LYS A 118 -9.87 -7.40 25.87
CA LYS A 118 -9.80 -8.66 25.10
C LYS A 118 -8.76 -8.58 23.99
N ASP A 119 -8.01 -9.66 23.82
CA ASP A 119 -7.11 -9.80 22.66
C ASP A 119 -7.93 -9.89 21.37
N ILE A 120 -7.41 -9.35 20.27
CA ILE A 120 -8.09 -9.32 18.98
C ILE A 120 -7.37 -10.24 18.01
N ALA A 121 -8.05 -11.30 17.56
CA ALA A 121 -7.64 -12.08 16.40
C ALA A 121 -8.20 -11.41 15.14
N LEU A 122 -7.39 -10.55 14.54
CA LEU A 122 -7.78 -9.63 13.47
C LEU A 122 -7.76 -10.34 12.11
N ALA A 123 -8.93 -10.75 11.63
CA ALA A 123 -9.13 -11.25 10.26
C ALA A 123 -9.78 -10.22 9.33
N ASN A 124 -10.28 -9.11 9.88
CA ASN A 124 -10.91 -8.03 9.12
C ASN A 124 -9.95 -6.86 8.98
N LYS A 125 -9.17 -6.88 7.89
CA LYS A 125 -8.19 -5.84 7.58
C LYS A 125 -8.79 -4.44 7.52
N GLU A 126 -10.03 -4.31 7.04
CA GLU A 126 -10.69 -3.02 6.85
C GLU A 126 -10.86 -2.24 8.17
N THR A 127 -11.00 -2.92 9.31
CA THR A 127 -11.02 -2.28 10.63
C THR A 127 -9.71 -1.53 10.91
N LEU A 128 -8.57 -2.15 10.62
CA LEU A 128 -7.28 -1.52 10.87
C LEU A 128 -6.91 -0.49 9.80
N ILE A 129 -7.31 -0.73 8.54
CA ILE A 129 -7.06 0.20 7.45
C ILE A 129 -7.82 1.51 7.66
N ALA A 130 -9.11 1.44 7.99
CA ALA A 130 -9.92 2.63 8.24
C ALA A 130 -9.67 3.21 9.64
N GLY A 131 -9.48 2.33 10.63
CA GLY A 131 -9.47 2.67 12.05
C GLY A 131 -8.09 2.80 12.69
N GLY A 132 -6.99 2.52 11.99
CA GLY A 132 -5.63 2.45 12.54
C GLY A 132 -5.25 3.59 13.49
N PRO A 133 -5.49 4.87 13.12
CA PRO A 133 -5.21 6.02 13.99
C PRO A 133 -5.95 6.01 15.35
N VAL A 134 -7.08 5.29 15.45
CA VAL A 134 -7.88 5.16 16.68
C VAL A 134 -7.62 3.82 17.37
N VAL A 135 -7.51 2.73 16.60
CA VAL A 135 -7.35 1.37 17.12
C VAL A 135 -5.99 1.21 17.80
N ASN A 136 -4.89 1.62 17.16
CA ASN A 136 -3.54 1.39 17.70
C ASN A 136 -3.33 2.06 19.07
N PRO A 137 -3.70 3.34 19.30
CA PRO A 137 -3.62 3.94 20.62
C PRO A 137 -4.47 3.23 21.68
N LEU A 138 -5.61 2.65 21.31
CA LEU A 138 -6.44 1.88 22.24
C LEU A 138 -5.81 0.54 22.60
N ILE A 139 -5.19 -0.15 21.64
CA ILE A 139 -4.41 -1.37 21.88
C ILE A 139 -3.33 -1.10 22.94
N GLU A 140 -2.53 -0.05 22.74
CA GLU A 140 -1.48 0.35 23.68
C GLU A 140 -2.05 0.73 25.06
N LYS A 141 -3.11 1.54 25.09
CA LYS A 141 -3.74 2.00 26.33
C LYS A 141 -4.29 0.86 27.18
N HIS A 142 -4.90 -0.16 26.56
CA HIS A 142 -5.54 -1.27 27.26
C HIS A 142 -4.61 -2.48 27.45
N GLY A 143 -3.42 -2.48 26.83
CA GLY A 143 -2.44 -3.57 26.95
C GLY A 143 -2.92 -4.89 26.33
N VAL A 144 -3.87 -4.83 25.41
CA VAL A 144 -4.38 -6.00 24.68
C VAL A 144 -3.47 -6.32 23.49
N LYS A 145 -3.57 -7.53 22.95
CA LYS A 145 -2.81 -7.93 21.77
C LYS A 145 -3.66 -7.83 20.51
N LEU A 146 -3.05 -7.34 19.44
CA LEU A 146 -3.59 -7.41 18.09
C LEU A 146 -2.86 -8.52 17.33
N LEU A 147 -3.52 -9.66 17.16
CA LEU A 147 -2.96 -10.87 16.57
C LEU A 147 -3.46 -11.02 15.13
N PRO A 148 -2.58 -10.88 14.11
CA PRO A 148 -3.02 -10.94 12.72
C PRO A 148 -3.45 -12.35 12.33
N ALA A 149 -4.65 -12.45 11.78
CA ALA A 149 -5.22 -13.67 11.22
C ALA A 149 -5.35 -13.63 9.68
N ASP A 150 -5.08 -12.48 9.04
CA ASP A 150 -4.83 -12.45 7.60
C ASP A 150 -3.55 -13.24 7.28
N SER A 151 -3.52 -13.95 6.15
CA SER A 151 -2.54 -15.02 5.91
C SER A 151 -1.11 -14.48 5.80
N GLU A 152 -0.95 -13.37 5.11
CA GLU A 152 0.30 -12.67 4.88
C GLU A 152 0.85 -12.04 6.18
N HIS A 153 0.01 -11.36 6.94
CA HIS A 153 0.43 -10.73 8.20
C HIS A 153 0.66 -11.75 9.30
N SER A 154 -0.11 -12.84 9.32
CA SER A 154 0.17 -13.97 10.19
C SER A 154 1.52 -14.62 9.84
N ALA A 155 1.87 -14.72 8.56
CA ALA A 155 3.17 -15.18 8.10
C ALA A 155 4.31 -14.26 8.56
N ILE A 156 4.15 -12.94 8.39
CA ILE A 156 5.10 -11.93 8.89
C ILE A 156 5.26 -12.05 10.41
N PHE A 157 4.14 -12.08 11.13
CA PHE A 157 4.13 -12.20 12.59
C PHE A 157 4.82 -13.47 13.07
N GLN A 158 4.61 -14.60 12.39
CA GLN A 158 5.33 -15.86 12.68
C GLN A 158 6.83 -15.75 12.46
N CYS A 159 7.27 -15.08 11.39
CA CYS A 159 8.69 -14.88 11.12
C CYS A 159 9.36 -13.94 12.12
N LEU A 160 8.62 -13.00 12.70
CA LEU A 160 9.12 -12.07 13.71
C LEU A 160 9.35 -12.72 15.08
N GLN A 161 8.86 -13.94 15.32
CA GLN A 161 9.04 -14.61 16.60
C GLN A 161 10.52 -14.95 16.83
N GLY A 162 11.15 -14.24 17.77
CA GLY A 162 12.58 -14.37 18.08
C GLY A 162 13.48 -13.38 17.33
N VAL A 163 12.91 -12.50 16.50
CA VAL A 163 13.64 -11.37 15.90
C VAL A 163 13.79 -10.26 16.95
N PRO A 164 15.00 -9.74 17.22
CA PRO A 164 15.18 -8.63 18.16
C PRO A 164 14.52 -7.35 17.64
N GLU A 165 14.16 -6.46 18.57
CA GLU A 165 13.62 -5.14 18.25
C GLU A 165 14.55 -4.38 17.27
N GLY A 166 13.97 -3.71 16.27
CA GLY A 166 14.71 -3.06 15.18
C GLY A 166 15.34 -4.01 14.15
N GLY A 167 15.20 -5.32 14.33
CA GLY A 167 15.76 -6.33 13.43
C GLY A 167 15.05 -6.42 12.07
N LEU A 168 13.79 -6.00 11.98
CA LEU A 168 13.01 -5.97 10.74
C LEU A 168 13.48 -4.81 9.84
N ARG A 169 13.92 -5.11 8.62
CA ARG A 169 14.37 -4.14 7.62
C ARG A 169 13.31 -3.86 6.56
N ARG A 170 12.65 -4.90 6.06
CA ARG A 170 11.70 -4.82 4.94
C ARG A 170 10.69 -5.95 5.00
N ILE A 171 9.46 -5.69 4.56
CA ILE A 171 8.42 -6.70 4.38
C ILE A 171 8.30 -7.02 2.89
N ILE A 172 8.21 -8.32 2.57
CA ILE A 172 7.94 -8.80 1.20
C ILE A 172 6.58 -9.52 1.24
N LEU A 173 5.56 -8.78 0.81
CA LEU A 173 4.16 -9.17 0.86
C LEU A 173 3.79 -9.93 -0.42
N THR A 174 3.63 -11.24 -0.31
CA THR A 174 3.32 -12.10 -1.48
C THR A 174 1.87 -12.01 -1.89
N ALA A 175 1.57 -12.04 -3.19
CA ALA A 175 0.21 -12.02 -3.74
C ALA A 175 -0.01 -13.13 -4.77
N SER A 176 -1.20 -13.72 -4.83
CA SER A 176 -1.52 -14.72 -5.89
C SER A 176 -1.54 -14.12 -7.30
N GLY A 177 -1.80 -12.81 -7.41
CA GLY A 177 -2.05 -12.07 -8.66
C GLY A 177 -3.51 -12.09 -9.13
N GLY A 178 -4.39 -12.83 -8.44
CA GLY A 178 -5.82 -12.87 -8.72
C GLY A 178 -6.19 -13.50 -10.08
N ALA A 179 -7.47 -13.40 -10.42
CA ALA A 179 -8.05 -14.05 -11.62
C ALA A 179 -7.46 -13.54 -12.95
N PHE A 180 -6.98 -12.30 -13.00
CA PHE A 180 -6.52 -11.64 -14.24
C PHE A 180 -5.00 -11.54 -14.37
N ARG A 181 -4.25 -12.24 -13.52
CA ARG A 181 -2.79 -12.27 -13.50
C ARG A 181 -2.18 -12.48 -14.89
N ASP A 182 -2.68 -13.47 -15.61
CA ASP A 182 -2.12 -13.91 -16.88
C ASP A 182 -2.93 -13.40 -18.10
N LEU A 183 -3.95 -12.56 -17.87
CA LEU A 183 -4.76 -11.92 -18.92
C LEU A 183 -4.07 -10.64 -19.45
N PRO A 184 -3.94 -10.43 -20.77
CA PRO A 184 -3.42 -9.18 -21.31
C PRO A 184 -4.23 -7.94 -20.88
N VAL A 185 -3.55 -6.81 -20.67
CA VAL A 185 -4.15 -5.56 -20.14
C VAL A 185 -5.31 -5.07 -21.00
N GLU A 186 -5.21 -5.23 -22.31
CA GLU A 186 -6.19 -4.77 -23.29
C GLU A 186 -7.55 -5.49 -23.16
N LYS A 187 -7.57 -6.67 -22.53
CA LYS A 187 -8.79 -7.46 -22.31
C LYS A 187 -9.51 -7.11 -21.01
N LEU A 188 -8.88 -6.37 -20.09
CA LEU A 188 -9.46 -6.02 -18.79
C LEU A 188 -10.72 -5.16 -18.92
N ALA A 189 -10.86 -4.38 -19.99
CA ALA A 189 -12.05 -3.57 -20.24
C ALA A 189 -13.32 -4.40 -20.51
N GLN A 190 -13.19 -5.71 -20.77
CA GLN A 190 -14.28 -6.60 -21.17
C GLN A 190 -14.61 -7.66 -20.10
N VAL A 191 -13.87 -7.70 -18.99
CA VAL A 191 -14.07 -8.73 -17.96
C VAL A 191 -15.35 -8.49 -17.19
N LYS A 192 -16.03 -9.58 -16.84
CA LYS A 192 -17.30 -9.54 -16.09
C LYS A 192 -17.11 -9.96 -14.65
N VAL A 193 -18.14 -9.75 -13.83
CA VAL A 193 -18.21 -10.24 -12.44
C VAL A 193 -17.91 -11.72 -12.37
N ALA A 194 -18.54 -12.52 -13.24
CA ALA A 194 -18.33 -13.97 -13.28
C ALA A 194 -16.87 -14.38 -13.58
N ASP A 195 -16.09 -13.51 -14.24
CA ASP A 195 -14.67 -13.77 -14.48
C ASP A 195 -13.82 -13.40 -13.27
N ALA A 196 -14.14 -12.29 -12.61
CA ALA A 196 -13.44 -11.84 -11.40
C ALA A 196 -13.61 -12.83 -10.24
N LEU A 197 -14.75 -13.53 -10.16
CA LEU A 197 -15.05 -14.49 -9.09
C LEU A 197 -14.36 -15.86 -9.24
N LYS A 198 -13.52 -16.07 -10.25
CA LYS A 198 -12.76 -17.32 -10.47
C LYS A 198 -11.35 -17.23 -9.88
N HIS A 199 -11.24 -17.26 -8.55
CA HIS A 199 -9.93 -17.22 -7.89
C HIS A 199 -9.14 -18.53 -8.10
N PRO A 200 -7.84 -18.49 -8.43
CA PRO A 200 -7.08 -19.71 -8.77
C PRO A 200 -6.78 -20.63 -7.58
N ASN A 201 -6.54 -20.08 -6.38
CA ASN A 201 -5.98 -20.85 -5.26
C ASN A 201 -6.86 -20.92 -4.00
N TRP A 202 -7.86 -20.05 -3.88
CA TRP A 202 -8.54 -19.78 -2.61
C TRP A 202 -10.05 -19.75 -2.83
N SER A 203 -10.80 -20.31 -1.89
CA SER A 203 -12.25 -20.18 -1.82
C SER A 203 -12.61 -19.09 -0.82
N MET A 204 -13.13 -17.95 -1.30
CA MET A 204 -13.30 -16.75 -0.49
C MET A 204 -14.63 -16.04 -0.77
N GLY A 205 -14.96 -15.05 0.05
CA GLY A 205 -16.12 -14.18 -0.19
C GLY A 205 -15.99 -13.37 -1.49
N GLN A 206 -17.12 -12.92 -2.04
CA GLN A 206 -17.14 -12.22 -3.32
C GLN A 206 -16.33 -10.91 -3.33
N LYS A 207 -16.41 -10.11 -2.26
CA LYS A 207 -15.70 -8.83 -2.14
C LYS A 207 -14.18 -9.02 -2.20
N ILE A 208 -13.63 -9.86 -1.32
CA ILE A 208 -12.19 -10.15 -1.30
C ILE A 208 -11.72 -10.82 -2.61
N THR A 209 -12.58 -11.60 -3.25
CA THR A 209 -12.25 -12.21 -4.55
C THR A 209 -12.09 -11.14 -5.64
N VAL A 210 -12.96 -10.13 -5.69
CA VAL A 210 -12.83 -8.98 -6.59
C VAL A 210 -11.60 -8.12 -6.22
N ASP A 211 -11.36 -7.88 -4.94
CA ASP A 211 -10.16 -7.14 -4.49
C ASP A 211 -8.86 -7.86 -4.86
N SER A 212 -8.84 -9.19 -4.83
CA SER A 212 -7.71 -9.98 -5.32
C SER A 212 -7.54 -9.82 -6.84
N ALA A 213 -8.65 -9.82 -7.59
CA ALA A 213 -8.63 -9.60 -9.04
C ALA A 213 -8.17 -8.19 -9.45
N THR A 214 -8.37 -7.15 -8.62
CA THR A 214 -7.87 -5.78 -8.84
C THR A 214 -6.51 -5.52 -8.20
N LEU A 215 -5.99 -6.47 -7.44
CA LEU A 215 -4.87 -6.32 -6.50
C LEU A 215 -5.10 -5.23 -5.42
N MET A 216 -6.32 -4.72 -5.28
CA MET A 216 -6.67 -3.84 -4.16
C MET A 216 -6.53 -4.56 -2.83
N ASN A 217 -6.81 -5.86 -2.77
CA ASN A 217 -6.60 -6.67 -1.55
C ASN A 217 -5.17 -6.48 -1.04
N LYS A 218 -4.19 -6.59 -1.94
CA LYS A 218 -2.78 -6.45 -1.59
C LYS A 218 -2.40 -5.00 -1.25
N GLY A 219 -3.01 -4.02 -1.92
CA GLY A 219 -2.85 -2.61 -1.56
C GLY A 219 -3.37 -2.30 -0.16
N LEU A 220 -4.53 -2.83 0.21
CA LEU A 220 -5.11 -2.75 1.55
C LEU A 220 -4.19 -3.40 2.60
N GLU A 221 -3.64 -4.56 2.29
CA GLU A 221 -2.72 -5.27 3.17
C GLU A 221 -1.37 -4.56 3.38
N VAL A 222 -0.92 -3.72 2.43
CA VAL A 222 0.24 -2.83 2.63
C VAL A 222 -0.05 -1.82 3.75
N ILE A 223 -1.25 -1.23 3.75
CA ILE A 223 -1.67 -0.30 4.81
C ILE A 223 -1.81 -1.03 6.14
N GLU A 224 -2.37 -2.23 6.14
CA GLU A 224 -2.45 -3.08 7.32
C GLU A 224 -1.06 -3.44 7.88
N ALA A 225 -0.09 -3.80 7.03
CA ALA A 225 1.27 -4.11 7.44
C ALA A 225 1.99 -2.89 8.06
N HIS A 226 1.73 -1.69 7.53
CA HIS A 226 2.19 -0.45 8.14
C HIS A 226 1.67 -0.30 9.57
N PHE A 227 0.35 -0.47 9.79
CA PHE A 227 -0.25 -0.31 11.11
C PHE A 227 0.10 -1.43 12.09
N LEU A 228 0.26 -2.68 11.62
CA LEU A 228 0.61 -3.82 12.47
C LEU A 228 2.08 -3.84 12.90
N PHE A 229 2.99 -3.45 12.00
CA PHE A 229 4.42 -3.67 12.19
C PHE A 229 5.26 -2.40 12.20
N GLY A 230 4.63 -1.21 12.10
CA GLY A 230 5.31 0.09 12.11
C GLY A 230 6.23 0.32 10.91
N MET A 231 6.01 -0.41 9.81
CA MET A 231 6.90 -0.37 8.64
C MET A 231 6.58 0.81 7.73
N ASN A 232 7.60 1.54 7.28
CA ASN A 232 7.43 2.59 6.26
C ASN A 232 6.96 1.98 4.93
N TYR A 233 6.07 2.68 4.22
CA TYR A 233 5.53 2.21 2.94
C TYR A 233 6.59 1.86 1.89
N ASP A 234 7.73 2.57 1.88
CA ASP A 234 8.82 2.32 0.93
C ASP A 234 9.64 1.06 1.29
N ASN A 235 9.35 0.44 2.43
CA ASN A 235 9.96 -0.80 2.91
C ASN A 235 8.95 -1.96 2.95
N ILE A 236 7.85 -1.85 2.21
CA ILE A 236 6.87 -2.93 2.02
C ILE A 236 6.78 -3.18 0.52
N ASP A 237 7.26 -4.34 0.07
CA ASP A 237 7.22 -4.71 -1.34
C ASP A 237 6.07 -5.67 -1.60
N ILE A 238 5.39 -5.52 -2.74
CA ILE A 238 4.46 -6.53 -3.23
C ILE A 238 5.16 -7.41 -4.25
N VAL A 239 5.07 -8.73 -4.07
CA VAL A 239 5.62 -9.71 -5.01
C VAL A 239 4.54 -10.71 -5.41
N ILE A 240 4.37 -10.96 -6.71
CA ILE A 240 3.44 -11.98 -7.18
C ILE A 240 4.07 -13.36 -7.00
N HIS A 241 3.45 -14.17 -6.14
CA HIS A 241 3.75 -15.58 -5.90
C HIS A 241 2.52 -16.44 -6.27
N PRO A 242 2.42 -16.92 -7.53
CA PRO A 242 1.25 -17.61 -8.06
C PRO A 242 0.79 -18.84 -7.29
N GLN A 243 1.70 -19.54 -6.59
CA GLN A 243 1.42 -20.80 -5.91
C GLN A 243 0.80 -20.61 -4.53
N SER A 244 0.93 -19.42 -3.93
CA SER A 244 0.43 -19.11 -2.57
C SER A 244 0.89 -20.15 -1.52
N ILE A 245 2.14 -20.60 -1.60
CA ILE A 245 2.76 -21.51 -0.62
C ILE A 245 3.61 -20.73 0.38
N ILE A 246 4.39 -19.77 -0.12
CA ILE A 246 5.04 -18.77 0.72
C ILE A 246 4.02 -17.66 0.95
N HIS A 247 3.58 -17.51 2.20
CA HIS A 247 2.50 -16.59 2.55
C HIS A 247 2.98 -15.18 2.79
N SER A 248 4.23 -14.96 3.21
CA SER A 248 4.97 -13.70 3.12
C SER A 248 6.40 -13.90 3.65
N LEU A 249 7.26 -12.90 3.44
CA LEU A 249 8.64 -12.90 3.91
C LEU A 249 8.97 -11.59 4.63
N ILE A 250 9.97 -11.67 5.51
CA ILE A 250 10.63 -10.51 6.11
C ILE A 250 12.11 -10.53 5.78
N GLU A 251 12.68 -9.37 5.48
CA GLU A 251 14.13 -9.18 5.43
C GLU A 251 14.59 -8.51 6.72
N LEU A 252 15.69 -9.02 7.27
CA LEU A 252 16.31 -8.53 8.48
C LEU A 252 17.47 -7.56 8.17
N GLN A 253 17.94 -6.83 9.18
CA GLN A 253 19.04 -5.85 9.02
C GLN A 253 20.33 -6.45 8.44
N ASP A 254 20.59 -7.74 8.70
CA ASP A 254 21.76 -8.49 8.21
C ASP A 254 21.55 -9.09 6.81
N THR A 255 20.47 -8.72 6.11
CA THR A 255 20.03 -9.21 4.79
C THR A 255 19.46 -10.63 4.77
N SER A 256 19.40 -11.31 5.91
CA SER A 256 18.71 -12.60 6.01
C SER A 256 17.23 -12.45 5.71
N VAL A 257 16.64 -13.42 5.01
CA VAL A 257 15.20 -13.45 4.73
C VAL A 257 14.57 -14.64 5.43
N LEU A 258 13.51 -14.38 6.21
CA LEU A 258 12.68 -15.41 6.83
C LEU A 258 11.33 -15.45 6.13
N ALA A 259 10.78 -16.65 5.94
CA ALA A 259 9.50 -16.85 5.28
C ALA A 259 8.68 -17.89 6.03
N GLN A 260 7.36 -17.70 6.06
CA GLN A 260 6.43 -18.70 6.53
C GLN A 260 5.77 -19.38 5.33
N LEU A 261 5.76 -20.71 5.36
CA LEU A 261 5.24 -21.56 4.31
C LEU A 261 4.10 -22.44 4.83
N GLY A 262 3.09 -22.67 4.01
CA GLY A 262 2.01 -23.60 4.30
C GLY A 262 1.09 -23.79 3.10
N TRP A 263 0.15 -24.73 3.22
CA TRP A 263 -0.95 -24.80 2.26
C TRP A 263 -1.79 -23.51 2.31
N PRO A 264 -2.46 -23.13 1.21
CA PRO A 264 -3.41 -22.02 1.19
C PRO A 264 -4.69 -22.40 1.95
N ASP A 265 -4.58 -22.42 3.28
CA ASP A 265 -5.62 -22.79 4.23
C ASP A 265 -5.69 -21.77 5.37
N MET A 266 -6.81 -21.04 5.48
CA MET A 266 -6.99 -20.00 6.49
C MET A 266 -7.07 -20.55 7.91
N ARG A 267 -7.26 -21.85 8.09
CA ARG A 267 -7.23 -22.45 9.44
C ARG A 267 -5.85 -22.34 10.07
N LEU A 268 -4.77 -22.29 9.26
CA LEU A 268 -3.40 -22.10 9.75
C LEU A 268 -3.20 -20.75 10.48
N PRO A 269 -3.44 -19.58 9.83
CA PRO A 269 -3.28 -18.30 10.50
C PRO A 269 -4.31 -18.09 11.63
N LEU A 270 -5.55 -18.57 11.47
CA LEU A 270 -6.58 -18.49 12.52
C LEU A 270 -6.18 -19.28 13.77
N LEU A 271 -5.72 -20.53 13.61
CA LEU A 271 -5.26 -21.35 14.73
C LEU A 271 -4.06 -20.68 15.42
N TYR A 272 -3.13 -20.11 14.66
CA TYR A 272 -1.98 -19.44 15.24
C TYR A 272 -2.38 -18.20 16.04
N ALA A 273 -3.24 -17.33 15.51
CA ALA A 273 -3.76 -16.18 16.26
C ALA A 273 -4.50 -16.60 17.54
N LEU A 274 -5.25 -17.69 17.51
CA LEU A 274 -5.96 -18.20 18.68
C LEU A 274 -5.03 -18.82 19.74
N SER A 275 -3.98 -19.54 19.31
CA SER A 275 -3.11 -20.34 20.19
C SER A 275 -1.81 -19.66 20.61
N TRP A 276 -1.43 -18.56 19.96
CA TRP A 276 -0.20 -17.81 20.27
C TRP A 276 -0.10 -17.48 21.77
N PRO A 277 1.09 -17.65 22.39
CA PRO A 277 2.40 -17.95 21.80
C PRO A 277 2.67 -19.44 21.51
N ASN A 278 1.71 -20.31 21.81
CA ASN A 278 1.88 -21.74 21.62
C ASN A 278 1.51 -22.18 20.20
N ARG A 279 1.98 -23.36 19.81
CA ARG A 279 1.48 -24.08 18.63
C ARG A 279 0.76 -25.34 19.09
N ILE A 280 -0.39 -25.60 18.49
CA ILE A 280 -1.20 -26.80 18.76
C ILE A 280 -0.85 -27.85 17.71
N TYR A 281 -0.73 -29.11 18.13
CA TYR A 281 -0.57 -30.24 17.20
C TYR A 281 -1.84 -30.39 16.34
N THR A 282 -1.66 -30.53 15.03
CA THR A 282 -2.73 -30.74 14.06
C THR A 282 -2.48 -32.00 13.24
N ASP A 283 -3.52 -32.77 12.94
CA ASP A 283 -3.45 -33.92 12.02
C ASP A 283 -3.83 -33.52 10.58
N TRP A 284 -3.50 -32.29 10.19
CA TRP A 284 -3.75 -31.75 8.85
C TRP A 284 -2.66 -32.20 7.87
N GLU A 285 -2.94 -32.10 6.57
CA GLU A 285 -1.98 -32.46 5.52
C GLU A 285 -0.67 -31.66 5.67
N PRO A 286 0.48 -32.32 5.90
CA PRO A 286 1.77 -31.64 5.94
C PRO A 286 2.14 -31.07 4.57
N LEU A 287 2.85 -29.93 4.54
CA LEU A 287 3.38 -29.38 3.30
C LEU A 287 4.47 -30.31 2.73
N ASP A 288 4.30 -30.70 1.47
CA ASP A 288 5.28 -31.47 0.71
C ASP A 288 5.88 -30.58 -0.38
N LEU A 289 7.14 -30.16 -0.20
CA LEU A 289 7.83 -29.28 -1.14
C LEU A 289 8.09 -29.92 -2.50
N VAL A 290 8.23 -31.26 -2.56
CA VAL A 290 8.41 -31.97 -3.83
C VAL A 290 7.11 -31.95 -4.62
N LYS A 291 5.96 -32.13 -3.95
CA LYS A 291 4.63 -31.98 -4.58
C LYS A 291 4.31 -30.53 -4.95
N ALA A 292 4.70 -29.56 -4.12
CA ALA A 292 4.48 -28.14 -4.40
C ALA A 292 5.20 -27.67 -5.66
N GLY A 293 6.34 -28.29 -6.00
CA GLY A 293 7.06 -28.06 -7.24
C GLY A 293 7.70 -26.66 -7.29
N ASN A 294 7.54 -25.97 -8.41
CA ASN A 294 8.19 -24.68 -8.64
C ASN A 294 7.49 -23.56 -7.86
N LEU A 295 8.25 -22.88 -7.01
CA LEU A 295 7.84 -21.63 -6.37
C LEU A 295 8.42 -20.46 -7.18
N THR A 296 7.54 -19.62 -7.76
CA THR A 296 7.96 -18.52 -8.63
C THR A 296 7.58 -17.16 -8.05
N PHE A 297 8.36 -16.15 -8.41
CA PHE A 297 8.17 -14.77 -7.98
C PHE A 297 8.27 -13.84 -9.20
N LYS A 298 7.40 -12.84 -9.28
CA LYS A 298 7.47 -11.78 -10.30
C LYS A 298 6.99 -10.45 -9.73
N GLU A 299 7.48 -9.37 -10.33
CA GLU A 299 6.97 -8.02 -10.04
C GLU A 299 5.49 -7.90 -10.45
N PRO A 300 4.66 -7.16 -9.68
CA PRO A 300 3.30 -6.82 -10.09
C PRO A 300 3.29 -5.95 -11.35
N ASP A 301 2.32 -6.17 -12.22
CA ASP A 301 2.11 -5.31 -13.40
C ASP A 301 1.42 -4.01 -12.97
N HIS A 302 2.19 -2.92 -12.90
CA HIS A 302 1.71 -1.60 -12.49
C HIS A 302 0.69 -0.97 -13.45
N HIS A 303 0.66 -1.37 -14.72
CA HIS A 303 -0.35 -0.90 -15.66
C HIS A 303 -1.67 -1.65 -15.50
N LYS A 304 -1.59 -2.93 -15.13
CA LYS A 304 -2.74 -3.79 -14.87
C LYS A 304 -3.47 -3.46 -13.57
N TYR A 305 -2.73 -3.10 -12.52
CA TYR A 305 -3.25 -2.98 -11.16
C TYR A 305 -3.12 -1.55 -10.59
N PRO A 306 -3.88 -0.57 -11.09
CA PRO A 306 -3.82 0.81 -10.59
C PRO A 306 -4.24 0.93 -9.12
N CYS A 307 -5.14 0.05 -8.64
CA CYS A 307 -5.58 0.01 -7.24
C CYS A 307 -4.43 -0.12 -6.24
N MET A 308 -3.36 -0.83 -6.60
CA MET A 308 -2.18 -0.96 -5.77
C MET A 308 -1.55 0.41 -5.51
N GLN A 309 -1.34 1.21 -6.55
CA GLN A 309 -0.75 2.54 -6.42
C GLN A 309 -1.66 3.51 -5.65
N LEU A 310 -2.98 3.41 -5.84
CA LEU A 310 -3.95 4.17 -5.05
C LEU A 310 -3.83 3.87 -3.55
N ALA A 311 -3.62 2.59 -3.19
CA ALA A 311 -3.44 2.22 -1.79
C ALA A 311 -2.13 2.74 -1.19
N TYR A 312 -1.00 2.65 -1.90
CA TYR A 312 0.26 3.29 -1.45
C TYR A 312 0.10 4.80 -1.28
N ALA A 313 -0.58 5.47 -2.23
CA ALA A 313 -0.80 6.91 -2.16
C ALA A 313 -1.68 7.29 -0.96
N ALA A 314 -2.78 6.57 -0.73
CA ALA A 314 -3.67 6.80 0.41
C ALA A 314 -2.97 6.52 1.75
N GLY A 315 -2.19 5.43 1.83
CA GLY A 315 -1.38 5.11 3.00
C GLY A 315 -0.37 6.22 3.32
N ARG A 316 0.42 6.65 2.33
CA ARG A 316 1.38 7.76 2.50
C ARG A 316 0.73 9.09 2.86
N ALA A 317 -0.47 9.35 2.35
CA ALA A 317 -1.24 10.54 2.72
C ALA A 317 -1.67 10.52 4.20
N GLY A 318 -1.83 9.33 4.78
CA GLY A 318 -2.21 9.14 6.17
C GLY A 318 -3.55 9.82 6.52
N GLY A 319 -3.76 10.06 7.81
CA GLY A 319 -4.95 10.74 8.28
C GLY A 319 -6.24 9.94 8.03
N SER A 320 -7.28 10.60 7.50
CA SER A 320 -8.55 9.95 7.14
C SER A 320 -8.56 9.35 5.74
N MET A 321 -7.50 9.54 4.93
CA MET A 321 -7.43 9.03 3.55
C MET A 321 -7.53 7.50 3.44
N PRO A 322 -6.89 6.68 4.30
CA PRO A 322 -7.09 5.22 4.27
C PRO A 322 -8.55 4.78 4.50
N ALA A 323 -9.29 5.47 5.37
CA ALA A 323 -10.71 5.22 5.58
C ALA A 323 -11.53 5.52 4.32
N VAL A 324 -11.23 6.64 3.65
CA VAL A 324 -11.84 7.01 2.37
C VAL A 324 -11.55 6.00 1.27
N LEU A 325 -10.29 5.58 1.12
CA LEU A 325 -9.89 4.55 0.15
C LEU A 325 -10.68 3.26 0.39
N ASN A 326 -10.73 2.78 1.64
CA ASN A 326 -11.43 1.55 1.98
C ASN A 326 -12.93 1.64 1.66
N ALA A 327 -13.58 2.72 2.12
CA ALA A 327 -15.00 2.94 1.92
C ALA A 327 -15.39 3.10 0.44
N ALA A 328 -14.56 3.83 -0.32
CA ALA A 328 -14.73 3.96 -1.77
C ALA A 328 -14.57 2.61 -2.47
N ASN A 329 -13.58 1.81 -2.09
CA ASN A 329 -13.38 0.48 -2.63
C ASN A 329 -14.56 -0.45 -2.33
N GLU A 330 -15.00 -0.52 -1.07
CA GLU A 330 -16.16 -1.34 -0.69
C GLU A 330 -17.40 -1.00 -1.52
N GLN A 331 -17.70 0.29 -1.68
CA GLN A 331 -18.85 0.74 -2.45
C GLN A 331 -18.69 0.47 -3.95
N ALA A 332 -17.49 0.68 -4.51
CA ALA A 332 -17.22 0.44 -5.92
C ALA A 332 -17.29 -1.06 -6.26
N VAL A 333 -16.73 -1.92 -5.41
CA VAL A 333 -16.83 -3.38 -5.56
C VAL A 333 -18.28 -3.84 -5.44
N ALA A 334 -19.06 -3.28 -4.51
CA ALA A 334 -20.49 -3.59 -4.41
C ALA A 334 -21.24 -3.24 -5.71
N LEU A 335 -20.98 -2.06 -6.29
CA LEU A 335 -21.56 -1.67 -7.58
C LEU A 335 -21.10 -2.57 -8.73
N PHE A 336 -19.84 -3.00 -8.75
CA PHE A 336 -19.33 -3.93 -9.75
C PHE A 336 -20.01 -5.30 -9.62
N LEU A 337 -20.13 -5.84 -8.41
CA LEU A 337 -20.82 -7.11 -8.13
C LEU A 337 -22.31 -7.06 -8.50
N GLU A 338 -22.94 -5.89 -8.41
CA GLU A 338 -24.30 -5.62 -8.88
C GLU A 338 -24.38 -5.32 -10.39
N GLU A 339 -23.28 -5.46 -11.13
CA GLU A 339 -23.13 -5.18 -12.56
C GLU A 339 -23.50 -3.73 -12.96
N LYS A 340 -23.41 -2.78 -12.03
CA LYS A 340 -23.73 -1.36 -12.24
C LYS A 340 -22.56 -0.54 -12.80
N ILE A 341 -21.33 -1.01 -12.62
CA ILE A 341 -20.11 -0.41 -13.18
C ILE A 341 -19.23 -1.50 -13.80
N GLN A 342 -18.28 -1.12 -14.67
CA GLN A 342 -17.33 -2.07 -15.25
C GLN A 342 -16.11 -2.29 -14.34
N TYR A 343 -15.30 -3.32 -14.63
CA TYR A 343 -14.12 -3.66 -13.83
C TYR A 343 -13.14 -2.49 -13.67
N LEU A 344 -12.82 -1.78 -14.77
CA LEU A 344 -11.89 -0.64 -14.75
C LEU A 344 -12.48 0.59 -14.03
N ASP A 345 -13.79 0.65 -13.86
CA ASP A 345 -14.45 1.75 -13.16
C ASP A 345 -14.24 1.67 -11.64
N ILE A 346 -13.89 0.50 -11.09
CA ILE A 346 -13.56 0.36 -9.67
C ILE A 346 -12.42 1.32 -9.30
N ALA A 347 -11.30 1.23 -10.03
CA ALA A 347 -10.15 2.10 -9.79
C ALA A 347 -10.47 3.59 -10.04
N ARG A 348 -11.27 3.90 -11.06
CA ARG A 348 -11.68 5.28 -11.39
C ARG A 348 -12.53 5.91 -10.28
N CYS A 349 -13.49 5.17 -9.75
CA CYS A 349 -14.30 5.61 -8.61
C CYS A 349 -13.42 5.91 -7.40
N ILE A 350 -12.51 4.98 -7.07
CA ILE A 350 -11.62 5.12 -5.90
C ILE A 350 -10.71 6.34 -6.06
N GLU A 351 -10.05 6.47 -7.22
CA GLU A 351 -9.19 7.62 -7.54
C GLU A 351 -9.96 8.94 -7.41
N TYR A 352 -11.13 9.04 -8.04
CA TYR A 352 -11.97 10.24 -8.00
C TYR A 352 -12.32 10.66 -6.57
N VAL A 353 -12.75 9.71 -5.74
CA VAL A 353 -13.17 9.99 -4.36
C VAL A 353 -11.96 10.36 -3.49
N CYS A 354 -10.84 9.66 -3.62
CA CYS A 354 -9.61 10.01 -2.88
C CYS A 354 -9.07 11.39 -3.28
N ASP A 355 -9.06 11.72 -4.58
CA ASP A 355 -8.64 13.04 -5.07
C ASP A 355 -9.53 14.15 -4.50
N ARG A 356 -10.85 13.93 -4.47
CA ARG A 356 -11.80 14.92 -3.93
C ARG A 356 -11.62 15.14 -2.43
N HIS A 357 -11.17 14.13 -1.70
CA HIS A 357 -10.93 14.20 -0.26
C HIS A 357 -9.61 14.87 0.12
N GLN A 358 -8.69 15.12 -0.82
CA GLN A 358 -7.34 15.62 -0.47
C GLN A 358 -7.38 16.91 0.35
N ALA A 359 -8.29 17.82 0.04
CA ALA A 359 -8.44 19.10 0.76
C ALA A 359 -9.04 18.93 2.17
N ASP A 360 -9.79 17.85 2.40
CA ASP A 360 -10.52 17.57 3.63
C ASP A 360 -9.82 16.46 4.46
N ASN A 361 -8.61 16.03 4.07
CA ASN A 361 -7.87 14.98 4.75
C ASN A 361 -7.47 15.41 6.17
N CYS A 362 -8.04 14.78 7.19
CA CYS A 362 -7.74 15.06 8.58
C CYS A 362 -6.53 14.25 9.02
N ALA A 363 -5.41 14.91 9.35
CA ALA A 363 -4.16 14.24 9.71
C ALA A 363 -4.25 13.36 10.96
N ASN A 364 -5.06 13.75 11.95
CA ASN A 364 -5.26 13.03 13.21
C ASN A 364 -6.76 12.82 13.43
N PRO A 365 -7.41 11.91 12.69
CA PRO A 365 -8.86 11.77 12.73
C PRO A 365 -9.31 11.12 14.03
N SER A 366 -10.41 11.62 14.59
CA SER A 366 -11.17 10.92 15.63
C SER A 366 -11.97 9.76 15.04
N LEU A 367 -12.58 8.93 15.89
CA LEU A 367 -13.50 7.89 15.46
C LEU A 367 -14.67 8.46 14.64
N ASP A 368 -15.24 9.59 15.08
CA ASP A 368 -16.35 10.24 14.38
C ASP A 368 -15.91 10.76 13.00
N ASP A 369 -14.69 11.28 12.89
CA ASP A 369 -14.13 11.70 11.59
C ASP A 369 -13.97 10.52 10.62
N ILE A 370 -13.52 9.36 11.12
CA ILE A 370 -13.38 8.13 10.32
C ILE A 370 -14.75 7.64 9.84
N LEU A 371 -15.75 7.60 10.73
CA LEU A 371 -17.11 7.17 10.39
C LEU A 371 -17.78 8.14 9.41
N ALA A 372 -17.55 9.45 9.58
CA ALA A 372 -18.03 10.47 8.66
C ALA A 372 -17.36 10.34 7.27
N ALA A 373 -16.04 10.12 7.24
CA ALA A 373 -15.29 9.92 6.02
C ALA A 373 -15.72 8.65 5.26
N ASP A 374 -15.95 7.53 5.96
CA ASP A 374 -16.48 6.30 5.37
C ASP A 374 -17.84 6.55 4.71
N LYS A 375 -18.79 7.15 5.46
CA LYS A 375 -20.13 7.44 4.95
C LYS A 375 -20.09 8.37 3.73
N TRP A 376 -19.30 9.42 3.81
CA TRP A 376 -19.11 10.39 2.72
C TRP A 376 -18.54 9.70 1.48
N ALA A 377 -17.47 8.92 1.62
CA ALA A 377 -16.81 8.26 0.49
C ALA A 377 -17.76 7.29 -0.24
N ARG A 378 -18.58 6.53 0.49
CA ARG A 378 -19.61 5.67 -0.11
C ARG A 378 -20.63 6.48 -0.91
N GLN A 379 -21.10 7.62 -0.38
CA GLN A 379 -22.03 8.49 -1.08
C GLN A 379 -21.42 9.10 -2.35
N GLU A 380 -20.14 9.48 -2.30
CA GLU A 380 -19.43 10.02 -3.46
C GLU A 380 -19.24 8.97 -4.56
N VAL A 381 -18.95 7.71 -4.21
CA VAL A 381 -18.92 6.61 -5.20
C VAL A 381 -20.28 6.44 -5.89
N LEU A 382 -21.38 6.49 -5.14
CA LEU A 382 -22.73 6.42 -5.72
C LEU A 382 -23.08 7.63 -6.59
N ALA A 383 -22.52 8.80 -6.31
CA ALA A 383 -22.70 10.00 -7.11
C ALA A 383 -21.92 9.91 -8.42
N VAL A 384 -20.61 9.59 -8.34
CA VAL A 384 -19.75 9.49 -9.54
C VAL A 384 -20.15 8.32 -10.43
N SER A 385 -20.64 7.20 -9.88
CA SER A 385 -21.03 6.04 -10.68
C SER A 385 -22.17 6.35 -11.66
N LYS A 386 -23.02 7.33 -11.35
CA LYS A 386 -24.10 7.80 -12.25
C LYS A 386 -23.55 8.59 -13.44
N LEU A 387 -22.35 9.16 -13.33
CA LEU A 387 -21.69 9.95 -14.36
C LEU A 387 -20.88 9.08 -15.34
N LEU A 388 -20.48 7.87 -14.91
CA LEU A 388 -19.66 6.94 -15.70
C LEU A 388 -20.34 6.45 -17.00
N GLY A 389 -21.67 6.49 -17.07
CA GLY A 389 -22.44 6.13 -18.27
C GLY A 389 -22.53 7.22 -19.35
N GLN A 390 -22.07 8.45 -19.05
CA GLN A 390 -22.23 9.61 -19.95
C GLN A 390 -20.93 10.07 -20.64
N ASN A 391 -19.78 9.57 -20.21
CA ASN A 391 -18.48 9.87 -20.82
C ASN A 391 -17.44 8.80 -20.46
N ASN A 392 -16.72 8.28 -21.46
CA ASN A 392 -15.52 7.43 -21.29
C ASN A 392 -14.31 8.19 -20.68
N ARG A 393 -14.53 9.39 -20.14
CA ARG A 393 -13.52 10.27 -19.56
C ARG A 393 -13.86 10.59 -18.11
N PHE A 394 -13.50 9.68 -17.21
CA PHE A 394 -13.25 10.02 -15.81
C PHE A 394 -12.06 9.18 -15.32
N ILE A 395 -10.88 9.59 -15.78
CA ILE A 395 -9.69 9.71 -14.95
C ILE A 395 -9.82 11.14 -14.41
N SER A 396 -9.64 11.41 -13.11
CA SER A 396 -9.92 12.73 -12.52
C SER A 396 -9.32 13.85 -13.38
N SER A 397 -9.95 15.02 -13.47
CA SER A 397 -9.40 16.14 -14.26
C SER A 397 -7.93 16.38 -13.91
N THR A 398 -7.54 16.14 -12.65
CA THR A 398 -6.17 16.15 -12.17
C THR A 398 -5.28 14.98 -12.64
N SER A 399 -5.76 13.74 -12.76
CA SER A 399 -4.93 12.62 -13.25
C SER A 399 -4.90 12.50 -14.78
N THR A 400 -5.93 12.98 -15.50
CA THR A 400 -5.88 13.12 -16.97
C THR A 400 -4.93 14.25 -17.34
N GLU A 401 -4.95 15.35 -16.59
CA GLU A 401 -4.03 16.46 -16.75
C GLU A 401 -2.61 16.05 -16.36
N LYS A 402 -2.38 15.36 -15.24
CA LYS A 402 -1.05 14.86 -14.87
C LYS A 402 -0.52 13.82 -15.86
N THR A 403 -1.35 12.91 -16.37
CA THR A 403 -0.96 11.93 -17.40
C THR A 403 -0.66 12.62 -18.72
N LYS A 404 -1.51 13.57 -19.14
CA LYS A 404 -1.27 14.39 -20.34
C LYS A 404 -0.03 15.26 -20.19
N ALA A 405 0.23 15.83 -19.02
CA ALA A 405 1.44 16.58 -18.72
C ALA A 405 2.68 15.68 -18.78
N LYS A 406 2.59 14.45 -18.29
CA LYS A 406 3.66 13.44 -18.39
C LYS A 406 3.92 13.03 -19.85
N ASP A 407 2.87 12.81 -20.64
CA ASP A 407 3.01 12.50 -22.07
C ASP A 407 3.61 13.67 -22.85
N LEU A 408 3.21 14.91 -22.53
CA LEU A 408 3.78 16.11 -23.12
C LEU A 408 5.25 16.30 -22.70
N HIS A 409 5.60 15.98 -21.45
CA HIS A 409 6.98 15.96 -21.00
C HIS A 409 7.81 14.98 -21.84
N ASN A 410 7.35 13.73 -21.97
CA ASN A 410 8.06 12.71 -22.74
C ASN A 410 8.21 13.11 -24.22
N GLN A 411 7.16 13.67 -24.84
CA GLN A 411 7.25 14.23 -26.20
C GLN A 411 8.27 15.38 -26.31
N GLY A 412 8.40 16.18 -25.25
CA GLY A 412 9.42 17.23 -25.16
C GLY A 412 10.83 16.65 -25.14
N VAL A 413 11.07 15.58 -24.38
CA VAL A 413 12.35 14.85 -24.33
C VAL A 413 12.68 14.26 -25.70
N ASP A 414 11.75 13.54 -26.32
CA ASP A 414 11.94 12.94 -27.65
C ASP A 414 12.33 13.97 -28.72
N LYS A 415 11.72 15.16 -28.65
CA LYS A 415 12.03 16.27 -29.56
C LYS A 415 13.41 16.85 -29.26
N ALA A 416 13.78 17.01 -28.00
CA ALA A 416 15.10 17.49 -27.60
C ALA A 416 16.21 16.55 -28.09
N ASP A 417 15.99 15.23 -28.02
CA ASP A 417 16.92 14.20 -28.51
C ASP A 417 17.08 14.25 -30.03
N LYS A 418 15.99 14.53 -30.74
CA LYS A 418 15.99 14.79 -32.21
C LYS A 418 16.52 16.19 -32.58
N LYS A 419 17.03 16.96 -31.60
CA LYS A 419 17.51 18.35 -31.75
C LYS A 419 16.44 19.34 -32.22
N ASP A 420 15.17 19.00 -32.13
CA ASP A 420 14.02 19.91 -32.33
C ASP A 420 13.79 20.70 -31.03
N TYR A 421 14.69 21.63 -30.73
CA TYR A 421 14.65 22.39 -29.48
C TYR A 421 13.45 23.31 -29.35
N LYS A 422 12.95 23.86 -30.48
CA LYS A 422 11.76 24.71 -30.46
C LYS A 422 10.51 23.88 -30.12
N GLY A 423 10.33 22.73 -30.77
CA GLY A 423 9.23 21.83 -30.44
C GLY A 423 9.33 21.24 -29.04
N ALA A 424 10.54 21.01 -28.52
CA ALA A 424 10.75 20.56 -27.15
C ALA A 424 10.28 21.61 -26.14
N LEU A 425 10.65 22.89 -26.33
CA LEU A 425 10.19 23.99 -25.47
C LEU A 425 8.66 24.12 -25.46
N ASP A 426 8.02 24.01 -26.62
CA ASP A 426 6.56 24.07 -26.73
C ASP A 426 5.89 22.94 -25.93
N LYS A 427 6.44 21.72 -26.00
CA LYS A 427 5.90 20.56 -25.29
C LYS A 427 6.10 20.62 -23.78
N PHE A 428 7.29 21.02 -23.32
CA PHE A 428 7.51 21.23 -21.89
C PHE A 428 6.65 22.37 -21.34
N THR A 429 6.43 23.43 -22.12
CA THR A 429 5.55 24.52 -21.70
C THR A 429 4.11 24.05 -21.58
N GLN A 430 3.58 23.33 -22.57
CA GLN A 430 2.25 22.71 -22.47
C GLN A 430 2.14 21.73 -21.29
N ALA A 431 3.20 20.98 -20.99
CA ALA A 431 3.23 20.10 -19.82
C ALA A 431 3.14 20.88 -18.51
N LEU A 432 3.81 22.02 -18.42
CA LEU A 432 3.84 22.89 -17.24
C LEU A 432 2.58 23.75 -17.09
N ASP A 433 1.94 24.14 -18.20
CA ASP A 433 0.63 24.80 -18.17
C ASP A 433 -0.44 23.88 -17.55
N ILE A 434 -0.27 22.57 -17.71
CA ILE A 434 -1.17 21.54 -17.19
C ILE A 434 -0.78 21.08 -15.78
N ASN A 435 0.52 20.90 -15.51
CA ASN A 435 1.04 20.56 -14.18
C ASN A 435 2.19 21.50 -13.79
N PRO A 436 1.88 22.65 -13.16
CA PRO A 436 2.87 23.63 -12.73
C PRO A 436 3.81 23.15 -11.63
N ASN A 437 3.53 22.01 -10.99
CA ASN A 437 4.34 21.44 -9.91
C ASN A 437 5.22 20.27 -10.40
N ASN A 438 5.53 20.21 -11.70
CA ASN A 438 6.41 19.18 -12.27
C ASN A 438 7.87 19.66 -12.35
N ALA A 439 8.67 19.31 -11.35
CA ALA A 439 10.09 19.69 -11.27
C ALA A 439 10.91 19.18 -12.48
N ASP A 440 10.67 17.95 -12.94
CA ASP A 440 11.40 17.37 -14.07
C ASP A 440 11.15 18.12 -15.38
N SER A 441 9.91 18.57 -15.63
CA SER A 441 9.60 19.41 -16.79
C SER A 441 10.34 20.75 -16.77
N TYR A 442 10.48 21.37 -15.61
CA TYR A 442 11.32 22.57 -15.48
C TYR A 442 12.80 22.26 -15.72
N VAL A 443 13.35 21.18 -15.16
CA VAL A 443 14.75 20.78 -15.40
C VAL A 443 15.00 20.54 -16.88
N SER A 444 14.16 19.75 -17.54
CA SER A 444 14.29 19.42 -18.97
C SER A 444 14.15 20.67 -19.86
N ARG A 445 13.19 21.56 -19.56
CA ARG A 445 13.03 22.84 -20.29
C ARG A 445 14.24 23.75 -20.10
N GLY A 446 14.77 23.84 -18.88
CA GLY A 446 16.00 24.58 -18.58
C GLY A 446 17.20 24.06 -19.37
N VAL A 447 17.36 22.74 -19.52
CA VAL A 447 18.43 22.14 -20.33
C VAL A 447 18.32 22.56 -21.79
N VAL A 448 17.11 22.58 -22.36
CA VAL A 448 16.88 23.05 -23.73
C VAL A 448 17.18 24.55 -23.87
N HIS A 449 16.79 25.38 -22.89
CA HIS A 449 17.18 26.79 -22.86
C HIS A 449 18.70 26.99 -22.84
N LEU A 450 19.45 26.19 -22.07
CA LEU A 450 20.92 26.20 -22.08
C LEU A 450 21.53 25.82 -23.43
N LYS A 451 20.94 24.86 -24.15
CA LYS A 451 21.39 24.47 -25.50
C LYS A 451 21.16 25.57 -26.53
N LEU A 452 20.09 26.35 -26.37
CA LEU A 452 19.77 27.51 -27.21
C LEU A 452 20.49 28.81 -26.79
N GLY A 453 21.37 28.77 -25.79
CA GLY A 453 22.08 29.96 -25.30
C GLY A 453 21.25 30.88 -24.41
N ASN A 454 20.02 30.51 -24.06
CA ASN A 454 19.13 31.29 -23.20
C ASN A 454 19.44 31.05 -21.70
N VAL A 455 20.65 31.38 -21.28
CA VAL A 455 21.17 31.00 -19.95
C VAL A 455 20.33 31.54 -18.80
N GLN A 456 19.86 32.79 -18.89
CA GLN A 456 19.03 33.39 -17.84
C GLN A 456 17.68 32.68 -17.66
N LYS A 457 17.04 32.24 -18.77
CA LYS A 457 15.78 31.50 -18.72
C LYS A 457 15.95 30.12 -18.10
N ALA A 458 17.08 29.46 -18.38
CA ALA A 458 17.40 28.18 -17.76
C ALA A 458 17.53 28.30 -16.24
N VAL A 459 18.18 29.35 -15.73
CA VAL A 459 18.28 29.61 -14.28
C VAL A 459 16.91 29.78 -13.64
N VAL A 460 15.98 30.47 -14.30
CA VAL A 460 14.60 30.63 -13.81
C VAL A 460 13.90 29.27 -13.69
N ASP A 461 13.99 28.43 -14.71
CA ASP A 461 13.39 27.08 -14.68
C ASP A 461 14.02 26.21 -13.57
N TYR A 462 15.35 26.24 -13.39
CA TYR A 462 15.99 25.49 -12.32
C TYR A 462 15.62 25.99 -10.92
N ASN A 463 15.45 27.31 -10.74
CA ASN A 463 14.95 27.84 -9.48
C ASN A 463 13.56 27.30 -9.16
N GLN A 464 12.68 27.25 -10.16
CA GLN A 464 11.34 26.71 -9.99
C GLN A 464 11.39 25.21 -9.67
N ALA A 465 12.19 24.43 -10.38
CA ALA A 465 12.40 23.01 -10.09
C ALA A 465 12.87 22.78 -8.64
N ILE A 466 13.82 23.59 -8.15
CA ILE A 466 14.34 23.50 -6.78
C ILE A 466 13.30 23.92 -5.74
N SER A 467 12.45 24.90 -6.04
CA SER A 467 11.36 25.28 -5.12
C SER A 467 10.29 24.19 -4.98
N ILE A 468 10.09 23.40 -6.04
CA ILE A 468 9.11 22.29 -6.06
C ILE A 468 9.72 21.05 -5.39
N ASP A 469 10.96 20.71 -5.73
CA ASP A 469 11.71 19.58 -5.18
C ASP A 469 13.08 20.05 -4.68
N PRO A 470 13.19 20.40 -3.38
CA PRO A 470 14.45 20.81 -2.76
C PRO A 470 15.53 19.73 -2.73
N ASN A 471 15.18 18.46 -3.00
CA ASN A 471 16.10 17.32 -3.04
C ASN A 471 16.47 16.93 -4.49
N ASN A 472 16.24 17.80 -5.47
CA ASN A 472 16.57 17.52 -6.87
C ASN A 472 18.04 17.80 -7.21
N SER A 473 18.93 16.81 -7.04
CA SER A 473 20.37 16.97 -7.32
C SER A 473 20.67 17.41 -8.77
N LYS A 474 19.88 16.96 -9.76
CA LYS A 474 20.01 17.35 -11.17
C LYS A 474 19.70 18.83 -11.39
N ALA A 475 18.71 19.38 -10.70
CA ALA A 475 18.34 20.79 -10.80
C ALA A 475 19.47 21.69 -10.28
N TYR A 476 20.03 21.36 -9.10
CA TYR A 476 21.20 22.08 -8.57
C TYR A 476 22.41 21.96 -9.50
N TYR A 477 22.76 20.76 -9.96
CA TYR A 477 23.85 20.55 -10.91
C TYR A 477 23.70 21.41 -12.17
N ASN A 478 22.53 21.40 -12.79
CA ASN A 478 22.28 22.15 -14.01
C ASN A 478 22.21 23.67 -13.77
N ARG A 479 21.71 24.13 -12.61
CA ARG A 479 21.78 25.54 -12.21
C ARG A 479 23.23 25.99 -11.99
N GLY A 480 24.05 25.15 -11.37
CA GLY A 480 25.48 25.41 -11.20
C GLY A 480 26.18 25.59 -12.55
N ASN A 481 25.89 24.71 -13.51
CA ASN A 481 26.40 24.85 -14.89
C ASN A 481 25.95 26.15 -15.55
N ALA A 482 24.69 26.56 -15.36
CA ALA A 482 24.16 27.81 -15.88
C ALA A 482 24.83 29.04 -15.25
N ARG A 483 24.98 29.05 -13.91
CA ARG A 483 25.66 30.12 -13.15
C ARG A 483 27.12 30.28 -13.54
N ARG A 484 27.85 29.18 -13.73
CA ARG A 484 29.24 29.21 -14.23
C ARG A 484 29.33 29.87 -15.61
N ARG A 485 28.39 29.59 -16.52
CA ARG A 485 28.33 30.26 -17.83
C ARG A 485 28.03 31.76 -17.75
N LEU A 486 27.36 32.20 -16.69
CA LEU A 486 27.13 33.62 -16.40
C LEU A 486 28.30 34.28 -15.64
N GLY A 487 29.37 33.53 -15.34
CA GLY A 487 30.51 34.01 -14.57
C GLY A 487 30.32 33.97 -13.04
N ASP A 488 29.17 33.49 -12.55
CA ASP A 488 28.92 33.30 -11.12
C ASP A 488 29.52 31.97 -10.64
N ASN A 489 30.85 31.93 -10.58
CA ASN A 489 31.59 30.73 -10.18
C ASN A 489 31.35 30.35 -8.69
N ARG A 490 31.10 31.34 -7.82
CA ARG A 490 30.81 31.08 -6.40
C ARG A 490 29.44 30.46 -6.21
N GLY A 491 28.41 31.00 -6.86
CA GLY A 491 27.07 30.42 -6.85
C GLY A 491 27.01 29.05 -7.52
N ALA A 492 27.83 28.82 -8.55
CA ALA A 492 27.98 27.51 -9.18
C ALA A 492 28.52 26.46 -8.20
N ILE A 493 29.58 26.77 -7.46
CA ILE A 493 30.15 25.87 -6.44
C ILE A 493 29.13 25.57 -5.33
N ALA A 494 28.37 26.57 -4.87
CA ALA A 494 27.33 26.36 -3.87
C ALA A 494 26.28 25.35 -4.35
N ASP A 495 25.83 25.48 -5.60
CA ASP A 495 24.88 24.54 -6.20
C ASP A 495 25.49 23.14 -6.37
N TYR A 496 26.75 23.03 -6.80
CA TYR A 496 27.42 21.73 -6.90
C TYR A 496 27.59 21.04 -5.53
N ASN A 497 27.89 21.80 -4.48
CA ASN A 497 27.94 21.28 -3.12
C ASN A 497 26.59 20.71 -2.68
N GLN A 498 25.50 21.44 -2.96
CA GLN A 498 24.16 20.96 -2.65
C GLN A 498 23.80 19.70 -3.45
N ALA A 499 24.13 19.68 -4.75
CA ALA A 499 23.92 18.50 -5.59
C ALA A 499 24.65 17.26 -5.05
N LEU A 500 25.88 17.43 -4.54
CA LEU A 500 26.69 16.36 -3.96
C LEU A 500 26.26 15.97 -2.55
N GLN A 501 25.69 16.88 -1.77
CA GLN A 501 25.06 16.53 -0.49
C GLN A 501 23.87 15.58 -0.71
N ILE A 502 23.10 15.82 -1.77
CA ILE A 502 21.96 14.98 -2.14
C ILE A 502 22.42 13.67 -2.81
N ALA A 503 23.40 13.75 -3.72
CA ALA A 503 23.90 12.60 -4.49
C ALA A 503 25.45 12.54 -4.42
N PRO A 504 26.02 11.90 -3.39
CA PRO A 504 27.47 11.91 -3.13
C PRO A 504 28.33 11.28 -4.22
N ASN A 505 27.77 10.40 -5.06
CA ASN A 505 28.49 9.70 -6.14
C ASN A 505 28.24 10.31 -7.53
N TYR A 506 27.82 11.57 -7.60
CA TYR A 506 27.51 12.22 -8.88
C TYR A 506 28.78 12.72 -9.60
N SER A 507 29.42 11.81 -10.36
CA SER A 507 30.65 12.00 -11.13
C SER A 507 30.71 13.30 -11.94
N ALA A 508 29.66 13.62 -12.71
CA ALA A 508 29.60 14.83 -13.53
C ALA A 508 29.59 16.14 -12.70
N VAL A 509 29.10 16.10 -11.46
CA VAL A 509 29.13 17.27 -10.57
C VAL A 509 30.55 17.51 -10.08
N TYR A 510 31.27 16.48 -9.64
CA TYR A 510 32.69 16.60 -9.28
C TYR A 510 33.52 17.14 -10.44
N HIS A 511 33.33 16.61 -11.66
CA HIS A 511 34.06 17.09 -12.83
C HIS A 511 33.84 18.60 -13.05
N ASN A 512 32.59 19.06 -13.05
CA ASN A 512 32.28 20.46 -13.32
C ASN A 512 32.64 21.38 -12.14
N ARG A 513 32.50 20.92 -10.89
CA ARG A 513 32.96 21.66 -9.71
C ARG A 513 34.48 21.80 -9.71
N GLY A 514 35.22 20.75 -10.04
CA GLY A 514 36.67 20.77 -10.20
C GLY A 514 37.14 21.77 -11.27
N ARG A 515 36.49 21.79 -12.43
CA ARG A 515 36.74 22.82 -13.46
C ARG A 515 36.42 24.23 -12.97
N THR A 516 35.38 24.40 -12.17
CA THR A 516 35.00 25.71 -11.61
C THR A 516 36.01 26.19 -10.55
N TYR A 517 36.54 25.27 -9.74
CA TYR A 517 37.64 25.57 -8.82
C TYR A 517 38.89 26.01 -9.59
N ALA A 518 39.20 25.35 -10.71
CA ALA A 518 40.30 25.75 -11.57
C ALA A 518 40.09 27.15 -12.18
N ASP A 519 38.88 27.46 -12.64
CA ASP A 519 38.51 28.80 -13.13
C ASP A 519 38.68 29.89 -12.05
N LEU A 520 38.67 29.51 -10.76
CA LEU A 520 38.92 30.39 -9.61
C LEU A 520 40.36 30.34 -9.08
N GLY A 521 41.24 29.52 -9.67
CA GLY A 521 42.63 29.34 -9.23
C GLY A 521 42.83 28.46 -8.00
N ASP A 522 41.80 27.73 -7.53
CA ASP A 522 41.92 26.76 -6.43
C ASP A 522 42.37 25.40 -6.98
N THR A 523 43.65 25.31 -7.34
CA THR A 523 44.24 24.14 -8.00
C THR A 523 44.15 22.88 -7.14
N GLN A 524 44.26 23.01 -5.82
CA GLN A 524 44.21 21.86 -4.91
C GLN A 524 42.83 21.19 -4.94
N LYS A 525 41.74 21.97 -4.81
CA LYS A 525 40.39 21.41 -4.88
C LYS A 525 40.02 20.98 -6.29
N ALA A 526 40.51 21.67 -7.32
CA ALA A 526 40.30 21.29 -8.70
C ALA A 526 40.84 19.89 -9.00
N VAL A 527 42.09 19.60 -8.59
CA VAL A 527 42.70 18.28 -8.77
C VAL A 527 41.93 17.21 -7.98
N ALA A 528 41.60 17.47 -6.71
CA ALA A 528 40.87 16.51 -5.88
C ALA A 528 39.52 16.10 -6.48
N ASP A 529 38.72 17.08 -6.93
CA ASP A 529 37.43 16.83 -7.54
C ASP A 529 37.54 16.13 -8.90
N LEU A 530 38.52 16.49 -9.73
CA LEU A 530 38.71 15.85 -11.03
C LEU A 530 39.24 14.40 -10.90
N ASP A 531 40.12 14.12 -9.93
CA ASP A 531 40.60 12.76 -9.64
C ASP A 531 39.43 11.89 -9.15
N LEU A 532 38.60 12.40 -8.24
CA LEU A 532 37.41 11.69 -7.77
C LEU A 532 36.39 11.47 -8.90
N ALA A 533 36.17 12.48 -9.75
CA ALA A 533 35.31 12.34 -10.92
C ALA A 533 35.79 11.24 -11.87
N ALA A 534 37.10 11.19 -12.15
CA ALA A 534 37.69 10.17 -13.00
C ALA A 534 37.46 8.75 -12.44
N ASN A 535 37.73 8.55 -11.15
CA ASN A 535 37.49 7.26 -10.49
C ASN A 535 36.02 6.84 -10.59
N LEU A 536 35.10 7.75 -10.27
CA LEU A 536 33.66 7.47 -10.36
C LEU A 536 33.20 7.18 -11.79
N PHE A 537 33.71 7.90 -12.80
CA PHE A 537 33.39 7.60 -14.20
C PHE A 537 33.91 6.23 -14.62
N LEU A 538 35.10 5.83 -14.17
CA LEU A 538 35.67 4.52 -14.45
C LEU A 538 34.84 3.40 -13.81
N GLU A 539 34.44 3.56 -12.55
CA GLU A 539 33.55 2.64 -11.84
C GLU A 539 32.18 2.51 -12.52
N GLN A 540 31.68 3.61 -13.09
CA GLN A 540 30.42 3.66 -13.84
C GLN A 540 30.53 3.14 -15.27
N GLY A 541 31.73 2.81 -15.75
CA GLY A 541 31.98 2.37 -17.13
C GLY A 541 31.93 3.48 -18.18
N ASP A 542 31.90 4.75 -17.78
CA ASP A 542 31.89 5.92 -18.67
C ASP A 542 33.32 6.29 -19.09
N ILE A 543 33.86 5.50 -20.02
CA ILE A 543 35.25 5.62 -20.48
C ILE A 543 35.53 6.97 -21.17
N GLU A 544 34.52 7.59 -21.78
CA GLU A 544 34.68 8.89 -22.44
C GLU A 544 34.87 10.01 -21.41
N ASN A 545 33.99 10.10 -20.42
CA ASN A 545 34.10 11.14 -19.40
C ASN A 545 35.23 10.89 -18.40
N TYR A 546 35.62 9.64 -18.19
CA TYR A 546 36.88 9.29 -17.54
C TYR A 546 38.07 9.95 -18.26
N LYS A 547 38.22 9.71 -19.57
CA LYS A 547 39.30 10.31 -20.38
C LYS A 547 39.26 11.84 -20.34
N ASN A 548 38.08 12.45 -20.40
CA ASN A 548 37.93 13.90 -20.31
C ASN A 548 38.38 14.46 -18.95
N SER A 549 38.11 13.75 -17.87
CA SER A 549 38.54 14.12 -16.51
C SER A 549 40.06 13.98 -16.36
N ILE A 550 40.64 12.87 -16.85
CA ILE A 550 42.09 12.65 -16.88
C ILE A 550 42.82 13.69 -17.74
N ASN A 551 42.32 14.01 -18.93
CA ASN A 551 42.91 15.06 -19.77
C ASN A 551 42.88 16.43 -19.08
N SER A 552 41.81 16.73 -18.34
CA SER A 552 41.72 17.97 -17.55
C SER A 552 42.76 17.96 -16.44
N LEU A 553 42.91 16.84 -15.71
CA LEU A 553 43.94 16.66 -14.69
C LEU A 553 45.35 16.83 -15.24
N ASP A 554 45.67 16.18 -16.36
CA ASP A 554 46.99 16.24 -16.97
C ASP A 554 47.34 17.65 -17.45
N TYR A 555 46.35 18.38 -17.98
CA TYR A 555 46.50 19.79 -18.29
C TYR A 555 46.84 20.62 -17.04
N PHE A 556 46.10 20.45 -15.94
CA PHE A 556 46.36 21.20 -14.71
C PHE A 556 47.68 20.81 -14.04
N ARG A 557 48.01 19.52 -14.01
CA ARG A 557 49.30 19.02 -13.48
C ARG A 557 50.48 19.57 -14.27
N LYS A 558 50.34 19.75 -15.59
CA LYS A 558 51.42 20.21 -16.47
C LYS A 558 51.61 21.73 -16.50
N TYR A 559 50.56 22.52 -16.29
CA TYR A 559 50.59 23.98 -16.50
C TYR A 559 50.26 24.84 -15.27
N THR A 560 49.87 24.24 -14.13
CA THR A 560 49.48 25.00 -12.92
C THR A 560 50.11 24.52 -11.61
N MET A 561 50.89 23.43 -11.64
CA MET A 561 51.74 23.03 -10.50
C MET A 561 53.21 23.35 -10.83
N PRO A 562 53.94 24.05 -9.95
CA PRO A 562 55.34 24.43 -10.16
C PRO A 562 56.29 23.23 -10.19
#